data_AF-A0A401TM44-F1
#
_entry.id   AF-A0A401TM44-F1
#
_cell.length_a   1.000
_cell.length_b   1.000
_cell.length_c   1.000
_cell.angle_alpha   90.00
_cell.angle_beta   90.00
_cell.angle_gamma   90.00
#
_symmetry.space_group_name_H-M   'P 1'
#
loop_
_entity.id
_entity.type
_entity.pdbx_description
1 polymer ?
#
loop_
_entity_poly.entity_id
_entity_poly.type
_entity_poly.pdbx_seq_one_letter_code
_entity_poly.pdbx_strand_id
1 'polypeptide(L)'
;MVQLGICAFRQGMIKDAHNALLDIQSSGRAKELLGQGLLMRNMQERNQEQEKIEKRRQIPFHMHINLELLECVYLVSAMLLEIPYMAAHEFDARRRMISKQFHHQLRVGERQPLLGPPESMREHVVAASKAMKMGDWKTCMNFIINEKMNAKVWDLFPAADRVRQMLVR
;
A
#
# COMPACT_ATOMS: atom_id res chain seq x y z
N MET A 1 -12.87 -8.42 4.58
CA MET A 1 -11.40 -8.45 4.45
C MET A 1 -10.79 -7.05 4.46
N VAL A 2 -10.99 -6.22 3.43
CA VAL A 2 -10.36 -4.88 3.38
C VAL A 2 -10.68 -4.00 4.58
N GLN A 3 -11.95 -3.87 4.95
CA GLN A 3 -12.35 -3.05 6.11
C GLN A 3 -11.75 -3.56 7.42
N LEU A 4 -11.57 -4.88 7.57
CA LEU A 4 -10.89 -5.46 8.73
C LEU A 4 -9.39 -5.12 8.72
N GLY A 5 -8.73 -5.20 7.56
CA GLY A 5 -7.32 -4.80 7.42
C GLY A 5 -7.11 -3.32 7.74
N ILE A 6 -7.99 -2.45 7.24
CA ILE A 6 -7.97 -1.00 7.54
C ILE A 6 -8.25 -0.76 9.03
N CYS A 7 -9.19 -1.49 9.63
CA CYS A 7 -9.49 -1.38 11.06
C CYS A 7 -8.29 -1.82 11.92
N ALA A 8 -7.67 -2.96 11.59
CA ALA A 8 -6.48 -3.46 12.26
C ALA A 8 -5.33 -2.44 12.19
N PHE A 9 -5.14 -1.82 11.02
CA PHE A 9 -4.16 -0.76 10.83
C PHE A 9 -4.42 0.45 11.73
N ARG A 10 -5.67 0.91 11.81
CA ARG A 10 -6.05 2.05 12.68
C ARG A 10 -5.80 1.79 14.17
N GLN A 11 -5.79 0.53 14.60
CA GLN A 11 -5.49 0.13 15.97
C GLN A 11 -3.99 -0.12 16.20
N GLY A 12 -3.13 0.07 15.19
CA GLY A 12 -1.70 -0.19 15.28
C GLY A 12 -1.32 -1.68 15.15
N MET A 13 -2.25 -2.55 14.78
CA MET A 13 -1.98 -3.97 14.54
C MET A 13 -1.41 -4.18 13.14
N ILE A 14 -0.16 -3.73 12.92
CA ILE A 14 0.48 -3.66 11.60
C ILE A 14 0.62 -5.05 10.94
N LYS A 15 0.98 -6.07 11.73
CA LYS A 15 1.15 -7.45 11.23
C LYS A 15 -0.17 -8.03 10.73
N ASP A 16 -1.25 -7.83 11.47
CA ASP A 16 -2.57 -8.35 11.11
C ASP A 16 -3.15 -7.58 9.93
N ALA A 17 -2.94 -6.26 9.88
CA ALA A 17 -3.29 -5.44 8.74
C ALA A 17 -2.57 -5.91 7.47
N HIS A 18 -1.27 -6.17 7.55
CA HIS A 18 -0.49 -6.68 6.43
C HIS A 18 -1.03 -8.03 5.92
N ASN A 19 -1.23 -9.00 6.82
CA ASN A 19 -1.73 -10.32 6.46
C ASN A 19 -3.13 -10.27 5.83
N ALA A 20 -4.03 -9.45 6.37
CA ALA A 20 -5.39 -9.31 5.84
C ALA A 20 -5.46 -8.66 4.44
N LEU A 21 -4.46 -7.85 4.10
CA LEU A 21 -4.42 -7.10 2.84
C LEU A 21 -3.52 -7.75 1.77
N LEU A 22 -2.64 -8.67 2.16
CA LEU A 22 -1.65 -9.32 1.30
C LEU A 22 -2.28 -9.99 0.08
N ASP A 23 -3.33 -10.79 0.27
CA ASP A 23 -3.95 -11.55 -0.82
C ASP A 23 -4.63 -10.64 -1.86
N ILE A 24 -5.21 -9.54 -1.38
CA ILE A 24 -5.93 -8.59 -2.23
C ILE A 24 -4.94 -7.76 -3.06
N GLN A 25 -3.88 -7.26 -2.43
CA GLN A 25 -2.88 -6.43 -3.10
C GLN A 25 -1.94 -7.23 -4.01
N SER A 26 -1.58 -8.46 -3.63
CA SER A 26 -0.72 -9.31 -4.46
C SER A 26 -1.39 -9.78 -5.76
N SER A 27 -2.73 -9.80 -5.81
CA SER A 27 -3.47 -10.22 -7.00
C SER A 27 -3.34 -9.28 -8.21
N GLY A 28 -2.98 -8.01 -7.99
CA GLY A 28 -3.01 -6.97 -9.03
C GLY A 28 -4.42 -6.63 -9.56
N ARG A 29 -5.47 -7.26 -9.02
CA ARG A 29 -6.87 -7.14 -9.46
C ARG A 29 -7.77 -6.57 -8.37
N ALA A 30 -7.22 -5.81 -7.42
CA ALA A 30 -7.94 -5.27 -6.27
C ALA A 30 -9.22 -4.49 -6.65
N LYS A 31 -9.18 -3.72 -7.75
CA LYS A 31 -10.35 -2.98 -8.26
C LYS A 31 -11.52 -3.90 -8.64
N GLU A 32 -11.21 -5.01 -9.31
CA GLU A 32 -12.18 -6.01 -9.76
C GLU A 32 -12.70 -6.84 -8.58
N LEU A 33 -11.79 -7.30 -7.71
CA LEU A 33 -12.14 -8.09 -6.52
C LEU A 33 -13.02 -7.32 -5.54
N LEU A 34 -12.92 -5.99 -5.51
CA LEU A 34 -13.78 -5.12 -4.70
C LEU A 34 -15.06 -4.70 -5.42
N GLY A 35 -15.30 -5.16 -6.65
CA GLY A 35 -16.48 -4.78 -7.42
C GLY A 35 -16.54 -3.28 -7.76
N GLN A 36 -15.40 -2.58 -7.79
CA GLN A 36 -15.33 -1.14 -8.06
C GLN A 36 -15.08 -0.79 -9.54
N GLY A 37 -15.05 -1.80 -10.39
CA GLY A 37 -14.87 -1.63 -11.83
C GLY A 37 -13.99 -2.72 -12.44
N LEU A 38 -13.84 -2.65 -13.75
CA LEU A 38 -12.99 -3.56 -14.53
C LEU A 38 -11.68 -2.88 -14.89
N LEU A 39 -10.57 -3.63 -14.92
CA LEU A 39 -9.33 -3.13 -15.46
C LEU A 39 -9.38 -3.24 -16.99
N MET A 40 -9.06 -2.14 -17.68
CA MET A 40 -9.05 -2.05 -19.15
C MET A 40 -8.21 -3.15 -19.81
N ARG A 41 -7.12 -3.59 -19.17
CA ARG A 41 -6.22 -4.63 -19.71
C ARG A 41 -6.88 -6.00 -19.85
N ASN A 42 -7.93 -6.29 -19.08
CA ASN A 42 -8.67 -7.55 -19.12
C ASN A 42 -9.93 -7.47 -20.01
N MET A 43 -10.22 -6.31 -20.62
CA MET A 43 -11.39 -6.14 -21.48
C MET A 43 -11.26 -6.89 -22.82
N GLN A 44 -10.03 -7.12 -23.29
CA GLN A 44 -9.79 -7.78 -24.60
C GLN A 44 -9.98 -9.30 -24.57
N GLU A 45 -9.96 -9.94 -23.39
CA GLU A 45 -10.10 -11.40 -23.25
C GLU A 45 -11.51 -11.84 -22.81
N ARG A 46 -12.46 -10.91 -22.63
CA ARG A 46 -13.77 -11.19 -22.01
C ARG A 46 -14.92 -11.25 -23.01
N ASN A 47 -15.78 -12.26 -22.83
CA ASN A 47 -17.04 -12.36 -23.56
C ASN A 47 -18.00 -11.24 -23.13
N GLN A 48 -18.74 -10.67 -24.10
CA GLN A 48 -19.68 -9.56 -23.88
C GLN A 48 -20.76 -9.86 -22.82
N GLU A 49 -21.19 -11.12 -22.70
CA GLU A 49 -22.15 -11.53 -21.67
C GLU A 49 -21.57 -11.50 -20.25
N GLN A 50 -20.31 -11.90 -20.08
CA GLN A 50 -19.64 -11.87 -18.78
C GLN A 50 -19.45 -10.42 -18.30
N GLU A 51 -19.08 -9.53 -19.22
CA GLU A 51 -18.90 -8.10 -18.91
C GLU A 51 -20.21 -7.47 -18.42
N LYS A 52 -21.34 -7.82 -19.04
CA LYS A 52 -22.68 -7.32 -18.66
C LYS A 52 -23.07 -7.78 -17.25
N ILE A 53 -22.74 -9.03 -16.88
CA ILE A 53 -23.01 -9.58 -15.55
C ILE A 53 -22.09 -8.91 -14.51
N GLU A 54 -20.81 -8.73 -14.81
CA GLU A 54 -19.87 -8.11 -13.88
C GLU A 54 -20.17 -6.62 -13.67
N LYS A 55 -20.55 -5.88 -14.71
CA LYS A 55 -21.04 -4.50 -14.56
C LYS A 55 -22.25 -4.41 -13.62
N ARG A 56 -23.16 -5.39 -13.68
CA ARG A 56 -24.32 -5.46 -12.76
C ARG A 56 -23.93 -5.79 -11.31
N ARG A 57 -22.78 -6.43 -11.09
CA ARG A 57 -22.25 -6.75 -9.74
C ARG A 57 -21.40 -5.63 -9.15
N GLN A 58 -21.23 -4.52 -9.85
CA GLN A 58 -20.45 -3.39 -9.35
C GLN A 58 -21.18 -2.68 -8.23
N ILE A 59 -20.44 -2.33 -7.19
CA ILE A 59 -20.96 -1.54 -6.09
C ILE A 59 -21.06 -0.06 -6.49
N PRO A 60 -22.03 0.69 -5.95
CA PRO A 60 -22.13 2.13 -6.17
C PRO A 60 -20.90 2.89 -5.66
N PHE A 61 -20.61 4.05 -6.27
CA PHE A 61 -19.40 4.83 -5.97
C PHE A 61 -19.25 5.23 -4.48
N HIS A 62 -20.34 5.58 -3.80
CA HIS A 62 -20.30 5.95 -2.38
C HIS A 62 -19.95 4.78 -1.45
N MET A 63 -19.98 3.53 -1.94
CA MET A 63 -19.51 2.34 -1.23
C MET A 63 -18.08 1.96 -1.61
N HIS A 64 -17.45 2.69 -2.55
CA HIS A 64 -16.09 2.41 -2.97
C HIS A 64 -15.11 2.75 -1.85
N ILE A 65 -14.08 1.93 -1.76
CA ILE A 65 -12.92 2.15 -0.90
C ILE A 65 -11.80 2.64 -1.81
N ASN A 66 -11.19 3.78 -1.48
CA ASN A 66 -10.09 4.31 -2.27
C ASN A 66 -8.94 3.28 -2.36
N LEU A 67 -8.58 2.90 -3.58
CA LEU A 67 -7.53 1.93 -3.86
C LEU A 67 -6.14 2.47 -3.53
N GLU A 68 -5.89 3.77 -3.68
CA GLU A 68 -4.63 4.38 -3.25
C GLU A 68 -4.49 4.29 -1.73
N LEU A 69 -5.56 4.58 -0.98
CA LEU A 69 -5.53 4.40 0.48
C LEU A 69 -5.21 2.95 0.86
N LEU A 70 -5.86 2.00 0.20
CA LEU A 70 -5.65 0.57 0.46
C LEU A 70 -4.20 0.15 0.18
N GLU A 71 -3.66 0.57 -0.96
CA GLU A 71 -2.28 0.28 -1.34
C GLU A 71 -1.29 0.96 -0.39
N CYS A 72 -1.56 2.20 0.05
CA CYS A 72 -0.72 2.92 0.99
C CYS A 72 -0.65 2.20 2.33
N VAL A 73 -1.79 1.82 2.89
CA VAL A 73 -1.88 1.08 4.16
C VAL A 73 -1.08 -0.22 4.07
N TYR A 74 -1.22 -0.95 2.96
CA TYR A 74 -0.48 -2.19 2.72
C TYR A 74 1.04 -1.95 2.62
N LEU A 75 1.48 -0.96 1.84
CA LEU A 75 2.90 -0.68 1.65
C LEU A 75 3.57 -0.13 2.91
N VAL A 76 2.90 0.74 3.67
CA VAL A 76 3.40 1.23 4.97
C VAL A 76 3.50 0.06 5.96
N SER A 77 2.50 -0.82 6.01
CA SER A 77 2.56 -2.00 6.87
C SER A 77 3.69 -2.94 6.47
N ALA A 78 3.90 -3.15 5.17
CA ALA A 78 5.00 -3.95 4.66
C ALA A 78 6.36 -3.31 5.00
N MET A 79 6.51 -1.99 4.84
CA MET A 79 7.74 -1.25 5.17
C MET A 79 8.13 -1.43 6.64
N LEU A 80 7.18 -1.24 7.56
CA LEU A 80 7.43 -1.34 9.01
C LEU A 80 7.80 -2.76 9.46
N LEU A 81 7.36 -3.79 8.74
CA LEU A 81 7.72 -5.19 9.04
C LEU A 81 9.02 -5.60 8.36
N GLU A 82 9.17 -5.21 7.10
CA GLU A 82 10.25 -5.67 6.24
C GLU A 82 11.55 -4.95 6.55
N ILE A 83 11.58 -3.61 6.64
CA ILE A 83 12.82 -2.83 6.81
C ILE A 83 13.61 -3.25 8.06
N PRO A 84 13.00 -3.38 9.25
CA PRO A 84 13.72 -3.89 10.42
C PRO A 84 14.22 -5.32 10.24
N TYR A 85 13.43 -6.18 9.58
CA TYR A 85 13.84 -7.55 9.28
C TYR A 85 15.03 -7.58 8.29
N MET A 86 15.04 -6.70 7.26
CA MET A 86 16.15 -6.58 6.32
C MET A 86 17.42 -6.12 7.01
N ALA A 87 17.32 -5.13 7.90
CA ALA A 87 18.46 -4.57 8.62
C ALA A 87 19.06 -5.59 9.60
N ALA A 88 18.22 -6.33 10.32
CA ALA A 88 18.68 -7.35 11.28
C ALA A 88 19.32 -8.57 10.61
N HIS A 89 18.90 -8.92 9.38
CA HIS A 89 19.34 -10.12 8.65
C HIS A 89 20.09 -9.76 7.37
N GLU A 90 20.80 -8.62 7.32
CA GLU A 90 21.47 -8.16 6.10
C GLU A 90 22.55 -9.15 5.60
N PHE A 91 23.16 -9.91 6.52
CA PHE A 91 24.21 -10.90 6.22
C PHE A 91 23.69 -12.35 6.11
N ASP A 92 22.39 -12.58 6.27
CA ASP A 92 21.82 -13.94 6.23
C ASP A 92 21.47 -14.36 4.79
N ALA A 93 22.11 -15.41 4.31
CA ALA A 93 21.87 -15.97 2.97
C ALA A 93 20.47 -16.59 2.81
N ARG A 94 19.76 -16.91 3.91
CA ARG A 94 18.40 -17.50 3.89
C ARG A 94 17.30 -16.50 4.23
N ARG A 95 17.46 -15.26 3.81
CA ARG A 95 16.50 -14.20 4.11
C ARG A 95 15.10 -14.50 3.55
N ARG A 96 14.10 -14.52 4.44
CA ARG A 96 12.70 -14.71 4.05
C ARG A 96 12.11 -13.38 3.58
N MET A 97 11.56 -13.35 2.37
CA MET A 97 10.83 -12.20 1.86
C MET A 97 9.42 -12.18 2.48
N ILE A 98 9.04 -11.10 3.19
CA ILE A 98 7.70 -10.97 3.77
C ILE A 98 6.71 -10.56 2.67
N SER A 99 7.03 -9.49 1.93
CA SER A 99 6.18 -8.98 0.84
C SER A 99 6.90 -8.92 -0.51
N LYS A 100 6.40 -9.70 -1.48
CA LYS A 100 6.88 -9.66 -2.88
C LYS A 100 6.57 -8.34 -3.56
N GLN A 101 5.37 -7.81 -3.35
CA GLN A 101 4.91 -6.57 -3.99
C GLN A 101 5.75 -5.37 -3.54
N PHE A 102 6.05 -5.28 -2.24
CA PHE A 102 6.90 -4.23 -1.69
C PHE A 102 8.33 -4.28 -2.25
N HIS A 103 8.94 -5.46 -2.32
CA HIS A 103 10.25 -5.64 -2.94
C HIS A 103 10.29 -5.28 -4.42
N HIS A 104 9.21 -5.59 -5.15
CA HIS A 104 9.08 -5.18 -6.54
C HIS A 104 9.09 -3.64 -6.65
N GLN A 105 8.36 -2.93 -5.80
CA GLN A 105 8.36 -1.46 -5.77
C GLN A 105 9.73 -0.88 -5.42
N LEU A 106 10.43 -1.44 -4.42
CA LEU A 106 11.80 -1.03 -4.09
C LEU A 106 12.74 -1.19 -5.29
N ARG A 107 12.71 -2.36 -5.94
CA ARG A 107 13.56 -2.65 -7.10
C ARG A 107 13.25 -1.72 -8.28
N VAL A 108 11.98 -1.42 -8.53
CA VAL A 108 11.56 -0.50 -9.59
C VAL A 108 12.09 0.91 -9.29
N GLY A 109 11.97 1.37 -8.03
CA GLY A 109 12.51 2.67 -7.61
C GLY A 109 14.04 2.75 -7.60
N GLU A 110 14.75 1.64 -7.39
CA GLU A 110 16.23 1.60 -7.49
C GLU A 110 16.74 1.60 -8.93
N ARG A 111 15.96 1.04 -9.86
CA ARG A 111 16.33 0.99 -11.28
C ARG A 111 16.12 2.31 -12.02
N GLN A 112 15.42 3.27 -11.40
CA GLN A 112 15.22 4.57 -12.02
C GLN A 112 16.55 5.35 -12.08
N PRO A 113 17.02 5.75 -13.27
CA PRO A 113 18.32 6.41 -13.43
C PRO A 113 18.34 7.86 -12.92
N LEU A 114 17.19 8.55 -12.93
CA LEU A 114 16.99 9.82 -12.24
C LEU A 114 16.03 9.61 -11.08
N LEU A 115 16.49 9.94 -9.86
CA LEU A 115 15.65 9.98 -8.68
C LEU A 115 15.28 11.44 -8.39
N GLY A 116 14.04 11.82 -8.72
CA GLY A 116 13.48 13.12 -8.36
C GLY A 116 12.91 13.13 -6.93
N PRO A 117 12.42 14.30 -6.45
CA PRO A 117 11.62 14.33 -5.23
C PRO A 117 10.35 13.49 -5.42
N PRO A 118 9.87 12.79 -4.38
CA PRO A 118 8.74 11.88 -4.52
C PRO A 118 7.45 12.66 -4.84
N GLU A 119 6.69 12.19 -5.83
CA GLU A 119 5.41 12.78 -6.23
C GLU A 119 4.25 11.80 -6.05
N SER A 120 4.51 10.54 -6.38
CA SER A 120 3.55 9.45 -6.20
C SER A 120 3.57 8.91 -4.77
N MET A 121 2.45 8.34 -4.31
CA MET A 121 2.37 7.69 -2.99
C MET A 121 3.39 6.56 -2.86
N ARG A 122 3.60 5.77 -3.93
CA ARG A 122 4.60 4.68 -3.94
C ARG A 122 6.02 5.21 -3.78
N GLU A 123 6.35 6.32 -4.43
CA GLU A 123 7.67 6.95 -4.33
C GLU A 123 7.92 7.51 -2.94
N HIS A 124 6.91 8.12 -2.32
CA HIS A 124 7.00 8.58 -0.93
C HIS A 124 7.30 7.41 0.02
N VAL A 125 6.62 6.28 -0.13
CA VAL A 125 6.89 5.09 0.69
C VAL A 125 8.27 4.49 0.42
N VAL A 126 8.72 4.45 -0.84
CA VAL A 126 10.08 3.98 -1.20
C VAL A 126 11.15 4.91 -0.63
N ALA A 127 10.97 6.24 -0.71
CA ALA A 127 11.87 7.22 -0.12
C ALA A 127 11.92 7.09 1.42
N ALA A 128 10.76 6.93 2.06
CA ALA A 128 10.65 6.66 3.49
C ALA A 128 11.37 5.36 3.89
N SER A 129 11.23 4.31 3.08
CA SER A 129 11.90 3.02 3.30
C SER A 129 13.43 3.15 3.27
N LYS A 130 13.96 3.97 2.33
CA LYS A 130 15.40 4.25 2.24
C LYS A 130 15.89 5.04 3.45
N ALA A 131 15.16 6.09 3.86
CA ALA A 131 15.46 6.87 5.06
C ALA A 131 15.45 6.00 6.33
N MET A 132 14.45 5.13 6.46
CA MET A 132 14.33 4.18 7.57
C MET A 132 15.50 3.19 7.61
N LYS A 133 15.97 2.69 6.46
CA LYS A 133 17.17 1.83 6.39
C LYS A 133 18.43 2.55 6.90
N MET A 134 18.54 3.86 6.66
CA MET A 134 19.65 4.68 7.17
C MET A 134 19.51 5.06 8.65
N GLY A 135 18.39 4.72 9.29
CA GLY A 135 18.10 5.07 10.68
C GLY A 135 17.59 6.50 10.91
N ASP A 136 17.28 7.24 9.83
CA ASP A 136 16.70 8.58 9.95
C ASP A 136 15.16 8.52 9.96
N TRP A 137 14.62 8.43 11.17
CA TRP A 137 13.18 8.38 11.39
C TRP A 137 12.49 9.71 11.07
N LYS A 138 13.19 10.86 11.17
CA LYS A 138 12.60 12.18 10.94
C LYS A 138 12.31 12.39 9.45
N THR A 139 13.26 12.05 8.59
CA THR A 139 13.03 12.12 7.14
C THR A 139 12.01 11.07 6.69
N CYS A 140 12.03 9.86 7.26
CA CYS A 140 11.00 8.85 7.02
C CYS A 140 9.60 9.40 7.36
N MET A 141 9.42 10.01 8.53
CA MET A 141 8.17 10.63 8.95
C MET A 141 7.74 11.74 7.99
N ASN A 142 8.65 12.62 7.58
CA ASN A 142 8.34 13.71 6.65
C ASN A 142 7.89 13.21 5.26
N PHE A 143 8.41 12.07 4.81
CA PHE A 143 7.96 11.46 3.55
C PHE A 143 6.57 10.82 3.67
N ILE A 144 6.24 10.20 4.81
CA ILE A 144 4.93 9.54 5.01
C ILE A 144 3.83 10.57 5.35
N ILE A 145 4.18 11.56 6.15
CA ILE A 145 3.28 12.63 6.63
C ILE A 145 3.66 13.92 5.91
N ASN A 146 3.36 13.96 4.61
CA ASN A 146 3.47 15.16 3.79
C ASN A 146 2.07 15.67 3.44
N GLU A 147 1.93 16.95 3.13
CA GLU A 147 0.68 17.58 2.68
C GLU A 147 0.04 16.81 1.50
N LYS A 148 0.87 16.36 0.55
CA LYS A 148 0.43 15.55 -0.60
C LYS A 148 -0.14 14.18 -0.19
N MET A 149 0.50 13.49 0.77
CA MET A 149 0.03 12.19 1.26
C MET A 149 -1.17 12.33 2.19
N ASN A 150 -1.23 13.42 2.96
CA ASN A 150 -2.37 13.76 3.80
C ASN A 150 -3.63 13.90 2.94
N ALA A 151 -3.60 14.74 1.92
CA ALA A 151 -4.75 14.96 1.05
C ALA A 151 -5.21 13.70 0.30
N LYS A 152 -4.27 12.81 -0.09
CA LYS A 152 -4.58 11.61 -0.87
C LYS A 152 -5.00 10.40 -0.04
N VAL A 153 -4.48 10.25 1.16
CA VAL A 153 -4.62 9.02 1.96
C VAL A 153 -5.13 9.32 3.37
N TRP A 154 -4.44 10.17 4.12
CA TRP A 154 -4.70 10.28 5.55
C TRP A 154 -5.98 11.02 5.88
N ASP A 155 -6.36 12.04 5.09
CA ASP A 155 -7.59 12.82 5.29
C ASP A 155 -8.86 12.04 4.95
N LEU A 156 -8.73 10.90 4.27
CA LEU A 156 -9.85 10.00 3.98
C LEU A 156 -10.26 9.16 5.19
N PHE A 157 -9.45 9.13 6.25
CA PHE A 157 -9.80 8.45 7.48
C PHE A 157 -10.71 9.32 8.37
N PRO A 158 -11.78 8.76 8.95
CA PRO A 158 -12.62 9.50 9.91
C PRO A 158 -11.88 9.99 11.17
N ALA A 159 -10.73 9.38 11.48
CA ALA A 159 -9.89 9.73 12.63
C ALA A 159 -8.42 9.85 12.20
N ALA A 160 -8.16 10.74 11.24
CA ALA A 160 -6.84 10.96 10.64
C ALA A 160 -5.75 11.23 11.69
N ASP A 161 -6.03 12.09 12.67
CA ASP A 161 -5.03 12.49 13.68
C ASP A 161 -4.59 11.34 14.57
N ARG A 162 -5.50 10.43 14.93
CA ARG A 162 -5.16 9.24 15.71
C ARG A 162 -4.25 8.30 14.93
N VAL A 163 -4.50 8.13 13.62
CA VAL A 163 -3.66 7.31 12.75
C VAL A 163 -2.29 7.96 12.56
N ARG A 164 -2.23 9.29 12.37
CA ARG A 164 -0.97 10.04 12.31
C ARG A 164 -0.14 9.87 13.58
N GLN A 165 -0.75 10.06 14.75
CA GLN A 165 -0.07 9.87 16.03
C GLN A 165 0.43 8.44 16.22
N MET A 166 -0.34 7.45 15.78
CA MET A 166 0.07 6.04 15.82
C MET A 166 1.27 5.76 14.91
N LEU A 167 1.34 6.37 13.72
CA LEU A 167 2.45 6.20 12.79
C LEU A 167 3.74 6.90 13.21
N VAL A 168 3.65 7.93 14.05
CA VAL A 168 4.80 8.67 14.58
C VAL A 168 5.44 7.97 15.77
N ARG A 169 4.69 7.08 16.43
CA ARG A 169 5.09 6.41 17.67
C ARG A 169 5.86 5.12 17.39
#